data_AF-A0A0C5WJ56-F1
#
_entry.id   AF-A0A0C5WJ56-F1
#
_cell.length_a   1.000
_cell.length_b   1.000
_cell.length_c   1.000
_cell.angle_alpha   90.00
_cell.angle_beta   90.00
_cell.angle_gamma   90.00
#
_symmetry.space_group_name_H-M   'P 1'
#
loop_
_entity.id
_entity.type
_entity.pdbx_description
1 polymer ?
#
loop_
_entity_poly.entity_id
_entity_poly.type
_entity_poly.pdbx_seq_one_letter_code
_entity_poly.pdbx_strand_id
1 'polypeptide(L)'
;MNRIGSMLLEFGISLPKGHHQMKNVIQRILDHDELLPPLLLLEVKQYFDHYELLNSRIKEQDDKLQRNIREEGTAKLLQTILGIGPITACCCLSAVPNPRDFKNGRNFAAWIGLVPYQYSTGDKSRLLGISKRGNKELKRRKPFN
;
A
#
# COMPACT_ATOMS: atom_id res chain seq x y z
N MET A 1 4.00 -15.86 -4.42
CA MET A 1 3.20 -16.45 -3.33
C MET A 1 2.04 -17.31 -3.82
N ASN A 2 1.09 -16.81 -4.61
CA ASN A 2 -0.03 -17.65 -5.11
C ASN A 2 0.43 -18.89 -5.88
N ARG A 3 1.46 -18.76 -6.73
CA ARG A 3 2.03 -19.88 -7.50
C ARG A 3 2.67 -20.95 -6.62
N ILE A 4 3.45 -20.55 -5.62
CA ILE A 4 4.03 -21.47 -4.62
C ILE A 4 2.90 -22.17 -3.85
N GLY A 5 1.88 -21.43 -3.44
CA GLY A 5 0.71 -21.98 -2.76
C GLY A 5 -0.06 -23.00 -3.61
N SER A 6 -0.27 -22.74 -4.91
CA SER A 6 -0.94 -23.71 -5.78
C SER A 6 -0.13 -24.98 -5.97
N MET A 7 1.20 -24.85 -6.14
CA MET A 7 2.10 -26.01 -6.27
C MET A 7 2.08 -26.87 -5.01
N LEU A 8 2.22 -26.27 -3.83
CA LEU A 8 2.21 -27.01 -2.57
C LEU A 8 0.84 -27.65 -2.29
N LEU A 9 -0.25 -27.02 -2.72
CA LEU A 9 -1.61 -27.56 -2.55
C LEU A 9 -1.83 -28.84 -3.36
N GLU A 10 -1.21 -28.98 -4.54
CA GLU A 10 -1.25 -30.23 -5.34
C GLU A 10 -0.68 -31.44 -4.57
N PHE A 11 0.22 -31.18 -3.61
CA PHE A 11 0.82 -32.18 -2.72
C PHE A 11 0.17 -32.20 -1.32
N GLY A 12 -0.99 -31.56 -1.15
CA GLY A 12 -1.75 -31.55 0.10
C GLY A 12 -1.28 -30.54 1.14
N ILE A 13 -0.33 -29.66 0.82
CA ILE A 13 0.22 -28.66 1.73
C ILE A 13 -0.48 -27.31 1.49
N SER A 14 -1.38 -26.94 2.40
CA SER A 14 -2.03 -25.62 2.37
C SER A 14 -1.20 -24.57 3.11
N LEU A 15 -0.90 -23.46 2.46
CA LEU A 15 -0.23 -22.32 3.10
C LEU A 15 -1.20 -21.47 3.94
N PRO A 16 -0.74 -20.92 5.09
CA PRO A 16 -1.54 -20.01 5.89
C PRO A 16 -1.76 -18.68 5.16
N LYS A 17 -2.75 -17.90 5.61
CA LYS A 17 -2.97 -16.55 5.09
C LYS A 17 -1.92 -15.59 5.67
N GLY A 18 -1.34 -14.77 4.82
CA GLY A 18 -0.44 -13.67 5.21
C GLY A 18 1.03 -13.94 4.88
N HIS A 19 1.65 -12.95 4.24
CA HIS A 19 3.00 -13.05 3.67
C HIS A 19 4.07 -13.51 4.66
N HIS A 20 4.01 -13.05 5.91
CA HIS A 20 5.00 -13.40 6.94
C HIS A 20 4.90 -14.87 7.36
N GLN A 21 3.70 -15.37 7.65
CA GLN A 21 3.50 -16.76 8.04
C GLN A 21 3.82 -17.72 6.88
N MET A 22 3.40 -17.35 5.65
CA MET A 22 3.75 -18.11 4.46
C MET A 22 5.25 -18.22 4.27
N LYS A 23 5.99 -17.12 4.46
CA LYS A 23 7.46 -17.10 4.36
C LYS A 23 8.09 -18.14 5.30
N ASN A 24 7.68 -18.15 6.56
CA ASN A 24 8.24 -19.05 7.57
C ASN A 24 7.95 -20.52 7.25
N VAL A 25 6.74 -20.83 6.77
CA VAL A 25 6.37 -22.20 6.36
C VAL A 25 7.20 -22.65 5.14
N ILE A 26 7.34 -21.80 4.12
CA ILE A 26 8.13 -22.14 2.94
C ILE A 26 9.60 -22.37 3.30
N GLN A 27 10.20 -21.53 4.15
CA GLN A 27 11.58 -21.75 4.62
C GLN A 27 11.72 -23.09 5.34
N ARG A 28 10.79 -23.41 6.24
CA ARG A 28 10.81 -24.70 6.94
C ARG A 28 10.71 -25.90 6.00
N ILE A 29 9.91 -25.81 4.94
CA ILE A 29 9.80 -26.86 3.91
C ILE A 29 11.12 -26.97 3.14
N LEU A 30 11.75 -25.85 2.77
CA LEU A 30 13.02 -25.86 2.06
C LEU A 30 14.18 -26.41 2.91
N ASP A 31 14.12 -26.26 4.23
CA ASP A 31 15.19 -26.68 5.15
C ASP A 31 15.07 -28.14 5.62
N HIS A 32 13.87 -28.73 5.63
CA HIS A 32 13.60 -29.96 6.39
C HIS A 32 12.73 -31.03 5.70
N ASP A 33 12.31 -30.86 4.44
CA ASP A 33 11.35 -31.79 3.83
C ASP A 33 12.01 -32.81 2.89
N GLU A 34 12.05 -34.08 3.32
CA GLU A 34 12.41 -35.24 2.47
C GLU A 34 11.18 -35.84 1.75
N LEU A 35 9.96 -35.41 2.11
CA LEU A 35 8.71 -36.01 1.62
C LEU A 35 8.27 -35.46 0.25
N LEU A 36 8.82 -34.31 -0.18
CA LEU A 36 8.47 -33.68 -1.46
C LEU A 36 9.45 -34.04 -2.57
N PRO A 37 8.98 -34.18 -3.83
CA PRO A 37 9.86 -34.44 -4.96
C PRO A 37 10.98 -33.39 -5.08
N PRO A 38 12.25 -33.79 -5.29
CA PRO A 38 13.37 -32.85 -5.34
C PRO A 38 13.22 -31.75 -6.41
N LEU A 39 12.60 -32.08 -7.54
CA LEU A 39 12.34 -31.11 -8.62
C LEU A 39 11.34 -30.03 -8.19
N LEU A 40 10.33 -30.39 -7.39
CA LEU A 40 9.36 -29.43 -6.84
C LEU A 40 10.04 -28.49 -5.85
N LEU A 41 10.89 -29.01 -4.98
CA LEU A 41 11.64 -28.20 -4.01
C LEU A 41 12.54 -27.18 -4.72
N LEU A 42 13.17 -27.56 -5.84
CA LEU A 42 13.98 -26.64 -6.64
C LEU A 42 13.13 -25.50 -7.22
N GLU A 43 11.97 -25.81 -7.80
CA GLU A 43 11.04 -24.80 -8.33
C GLU A 43 10.54 -23.87 -7.22
N VAL A 44 10.07 -24.42 -6.10
CA VAL A 44 9.60 -23.64 -4.95
C VAL A 44 10.71 -22.71 -4.45
N LYS A 45 11.95 -23.20 -4.37
CA LYS A 45 13.12 -22.40 -3.98
C LYS A 45 13.36 -21.25 -4.94
N GLN A 46 13.34 -21.48 -6.26
CA GLN A 46 13.52 -20.40 -7.24
C GLN A 46 12.46 -19.30 -7.10
N TYR A 47 11.18 -19.67 -6.95
CA TYR A 47 10.12 -18.68 -6.73
C TYR A 47 10.26 -17.96 -5.40
N PHE A 48 10.74 -18.66 -4.36
CA PHE A 48 10.95 -18.08 -3.04
C PHE A 48 12.11 -17.08 -3.04
N ASP A 49 13.24 -17.43 -3.65
CA ASP A 49 14.41 -16.55 -3.83
C ASP A 49 14.02 -15.29 -4.64
N HIS A 50 13.24 -15.46 -5.70
CA HIS A 50 12.72 -14.34 -6.49
C HIS A 50 11.80 -13.43 -5.65
N TYR A 51 10.96 -14.01 -4.81
CA TYR A 51 10.12 -13.27 -3.88
C TYR A 51 10.97 -12.48 -2.87
N GLU A 52 12.03 -13.06 -2.31
CA GLU A 52 12.92 -12.36 -1.39
C GLU A 52 13.67 -11.23 -2.07
N LEU A 53 14.16 -11.44 -3.30
CA LEU A 53 14.79 -10.40 -4.11
C LEU A 53 13.85 -9.21 -4.34
N LEU A 54 12.59 -9.47 -4.73
CA LEU A 54 11.61 -8.41 -4.94
C LEU A 54 11.33 -7.62 -3.66
N ASN A 55 11.19 -8.29 -2.51
CA ASN A 55 11.00 -7.60 -1.24
C ASN A 55 12.21 -6.75 -0.85
N SER A 56 13.42 -7.24 -1.09
CA SER A 56 14.64 -6.47 -0.86
C SER A 56 14.67 -5.20 -1.72
N ARG A 57 14.34 -5.31 -3.01
CA ARG A 57 14.26 -4.16 -3.91
C ARG A 57 13.16 -3.17 -3.51
N ILE A 58 11.99 -3.65 -3.08
CA ILE A 58 10.92 -2.79 -2.57
C ILE A 58 11.41 -2.01 -1.36
N LYS A 59 12.06 -2.69 -0.40
CA LYS A 59 12.61 -2.04 0.80
C LYS A 59 13.66 -0.98 0.43
N GLU A 60 14.55 -1.27 -0.51
CA GLU A 60 15.55 -0.31 -0.97
C GLU A 60 14.89 0.96 -1.58
N GLN A 61 13.82 0.79 -2.36
CA GLN A 61 13.09 1.90 -2.94
C GLN A 61 12.30 2.69 -1.87
N ASP A 62 11.72 2.02 -0.89
CA ASP A 62 11.08 2.68 0.26
C ASP A 62 12.11 3.51 1.04
N ASP A 63 13.31 2.98 1.29
CA ASP A 63 14.38 3.69 2.00
C ASP A 63 14.84 4.94 1.24
N LYS A 64 14.97 4.86 -0.10
CA LYS A 64 15.27 6.02 -0.96
C LYS A 64 14.17 7.07 -0.88
N LEU A 65 12.91 6.65 -0.97
CA LEU A 65 11.75 7.54 -0.86
C LEU A 65 11.72 8.26 0.49
N GLN A 66 11.99 7.55 1.59
CA GLN A 66 12.09 8.15 2.92
C GLN A 66 13.22 9.18 3.04
N ARG A 67 14.37 8.94 2.40
CA ARG A 67 15.49 9.91 2.37
C ARG A 67 15.08 11.19 1.64
N ASN A 68 14.52 11.06 0.44
CA ASN A 68 14.11 12.21 -0.37
C ASN A 68 13.06 13.07 0.36
N ILE A 69 12.08 12.44 1.01
CA ILE A 69 11.04 13.12 1.81
C ILE A 69 11.62 13.86 3.00
N ARG A 70 12.67 13.32 3.64
CA ARG A 70 13.34 13.97 4.78
C ARG A 70 14.10 15.24 4.36
N GLU A 71 14.48 15.37 3.10
CA GLU A 71 15.15 16.57 2.60
C GLU A 71 14.14 17.62 2.12
N GLU A 72 12.91 17.22 1.82
CA GLU A 72 11.87 18.11 1.30
C GLU A 72 11.07 18.83 2.41
N GLY A 73 11.18 20.16 2.46
CA GLY A 73 10.52 21.00 3.47
C GLY A 73 8.99 20.90 3.46
N THR A 74 8.37 20.85 2.28
CA THR A 74 6.91 20.72 2.15
C THR A 74 6.41 19.36 2.66
N ALA A 75 7.19 18.29 2.44
CA ALA A 75 6.85 16.96 2.91
C ALA A 75 6.93 16.85 4.44
N LYS A 76 7.91 17.51 5.08
CA LYS A 76 7.97 17.65 6.53
C LYS A 76 6.76 18.37 7.09
N LEU A 77 6.37 19.49 6.47
CA LEU A 77 5.21 20.26 6.91
C LEU A 77 3.93 19.43 6.81
N LEU A 78 3.73 18.68 5.71
CA LEU A 78 2.59 17.79 5.57
C LEU A 78 2.55 16.71 6.65
N GLN A 79 3.70 16.15 7.05
CA GLN A 79 3.79 15.12 8.09
C GLN A 79 3.50 15.64 9.51
N THR A 80 3.45 16.97 9.73
CA THR A 80 3.00 17.52 11.01
C THR A 80 1.49 17.31 11.24
N ILE A 81 0.74 17.05 10.17
CA ILE A 81 -0.70 16.80 10.24
C ILE A 81 -0.93 15.37 10.72
N LEU A 82 -1.74 15.21 11.78
CA LEU A 82 -2.07 13.92 12.35
C LEU A 82 -2.65 12.98 11.29
N GLY A 83 -2.00 11.81 11.12
CA GLY A 83 -2.40 10.79 10.16
C GLY A 83 -1.80 10.92 8.75
N ILE A 84 -0.97 11.93 8.50
CA ILE A 84 -0.18 12.02 7.28
C ILE A 84 1.23 11.46 7.53
N GLY A 85 1.45 10.22 7.07
CA GLY A 85 2.77 9.61 7.05
C GLY A 85 3.61 10.03 5.84
N PRO A 86 4.89 9.65 5.79
CA PRO A 86 5.82 10.01 4.71
C PRO A 86 5.30 9.62 3.33
N ILE A 87 4.75 8.41 3.17
CA ILE A 87 4.25 7.97 1.86
C ILE A 87 3.01 8.78 1.44
N THR A 88 2.11 9.10 2.37
CA THR A 88 0.94 9.94 2.09
C THR A 88 1.34 11.37 1.74
N ALA A 89 2.35 11.92 2.42
CA ALA A 89 2.92 13.22 2.08
C ALA A 89 3.53 13.24 0.67
N CYS A 90 4.32 12.22 0.33
CA CYS A 90 4.90 12.06 -1.01
C CYS A 90 3.82 11.92 -2.10
N CYS A 91 2.79 11.09 -1.85
CA CYS A 91 1.65 11.00 -2.76
C CYS A 91 0.95 12.35 -2.93
N CYS A 92 0.81 13.16 -1.87
CA CYS A 92 0.20 14.48 -1.95
C CYS A 92 1.01 15.41 -2.85
N LEU A 93 2.33 15.45 -2.66
CA LEU A 93 3.25 16.27 -3.45
C LEU A 93 3.28 15.84 -4.92
N SER A 94 3.28 14.53 -5.17
CA SER A 94 3.24 14.01 -6.54
C SER A 94 1.89 14.25 -7.23
N ALA A 95 0.78 14.19 -6.48
CA ALA A 95 -0.56 14.37 -7.02
C ALA A 95 -0.98 15.84 -7.17
N VAL A 96 -0.27 16.77 -6.51
CA VAL A 96 -0.55 18.21 -6.52
C VAL A 96 0.67 18.96 -7.04
N PRO A 97 0.80 19.14 -8.37
CA PRO A 97 1.93 19.85 -8.96
C PRO A 97 2.02 21.32 -8.51
N ASN A 98 0.86 21.97 -8.34
CA ASN A 98 0.78 23.35 -7.87
C ASN A 98 -0.38 23.54 -6.86
N PRO A 99 -0.09 23.77 -5.58
CA PRO A 99 -1.13 24.02 -4.57
C PRO A 99 -2.00 25.25 -4.85
N ARG A 100 -1.50 26.20 -5.65
CA ARG A 100 -2.23 27.44 -6.00
C ARG A 100 -3.37 27.21 -7.00
N ASP A 101 -3.44 26.03 -7.61
CA ASP A 101 -4.57 25.66 -8.47
C ASP A 101 -5.88 25.57 -7.68
N PHE A 102 -5.80 25.44 -6.35
CA PHE A 102 -6.95 25.48 -5.46
C PHE A 102 -7.15 26.88 -4.88
N LYS A 103 -8.35 27.44 -5.08
CA LYS A 103 -8.75 28.75 -4.51
C LYS A 103 -8.61 28.81 -2.99
N ASN A 104 -8.81 27.69 -2.29
CA ASN A 104 -8.64 27.57 -0.84
C ASN A 104 -8.54 26.09 -0.42
N GLY A 105 -8.24 25.85 0.86
CA GLY A 105 -8.14 24.50 1.43
C GLY A 105 -9.44 23.70 1.41
N ARG A 106 -10.63 24.33 1.37
CA ARG A 106 -11.91 23.61 1.25
C ARG A 106 -12.07 23.00 -0.14
N ASN A 107 -11.65 23.70 -1.19
CA ASN A 107 -11.66 23.18 -2.55
C ASN A 107 -10.68 22.01 -2.70
N PHE A 108 -9.50 22.12 -2.05
CA PHE A 108 -8.57 21.00 -1.95
C PHE A 108 -9.20 19.80 -1.22
N ALA A 109 -9.82 20.02 -0.05
CA ALA A 109 -10.51 18.98 0.72
C ALA A 109 -11.65 18.30 -0.07
N ALA A 110 -12.36 19.05 -0.90
CA ALA A 110 -13.39 18.52 -1.79
C ALA A 110 -12.77 17.64 -2.88
N TRP A 111 -11.65 18.06 -3.47
CA TRP A 111 -10.93 17.31 -4.50
C TRP A 111 -10.34 15.99 -3.98
N ILE A 112 -9.77 15.97 -2.78
CA ILE A 112 -9.33 14.71 -2.13
C ILE A 112 -10.50 13.87 -1.60
N GLY A 113 -11.73 14.41 -1.60
CA GLY A 113 -12.94 13.69 -1.22
C GLY A 113 -13.13 13.52 0.28
N LEU A 114 -12.70 14.51 1.07
CA LEU A 114 -12.96 14.62 2.52
C LEU A 114 -14.23 15.44 2.85
N VAL A 115 -14.78 16.15 1.86
CA VAL A 115 -16.01 16.95 2.05
C VAL A 115 -17.27 16.07 1.82
N PRO A 116 -18.32 16.20 2.66
CA PRO A 116 -19.59 15.53 2.46
C PRO A 116 -20.24 15.96 1.13
N TYR A 117 -20.95 15.04 0.48
CA TYR A 117 -21.66 15.36 -0.75
C TYR A 117 -22.86 16.26 -0.44
N GLN A 118 -22.92 17.45 -1.04
CA GLN A 118 -24.06 18.36 -0.87
C GLN A 118 -25.05 18.17 -2.02
N TYR A 119 -26.31 17.92 -1.67
CA TYR A 119 -27.43 17.86 -2.61
C TYR A 119 -28.43 18.97 -2.26
N SER A 120 -28.65 19.89 -3.19
CA SER A 120 -29.56 21.01 -3.01
C SER A 120 -30.61 21.02 -4.12
N THR A 121 -31.88 21.07 -3.74
CA THR A 121 -33.01 21.25 -4.67
C THR A 121 -33.85 22.42 -4.19
N GLY A 122 -33.93 23.48 -4.99
CA GLY A 122 -34.63 24.72 -4.60
C GLY A 122 -34.13 25.27 -3.26
N ASP A 123 -35.04 25.34 -2.28
CA ASP A 123 -34.80 25.90 -0.94
C ASP A 123 -34.19 24.95 0.10
N LYS A 124 -33.94 23.68 -0.23
CA LYS A 124 -33.47 22.68 0.74
C LYS A 124 -32.09 22.15 0.38
N SER A 125 -31.10 22.54 1.19
CA SER A 125 -29.75 21.98 1.16
C SER A 125 -29.65 20.81 2.13
N ARG A 126 -29.20 19.64 1.65
CA ARG A 126 -28.89 18.47 2.48
C ARG A 126 -27.44 18.05 2.28
N LEU A 127 -26.74 17.81 3.39
CA LEU A 127 -25.43 17.14 3.37
C LEU A 127 -25.66 15.62 3.45
N LEU A 128 -25.08 14.89 2.50
CA LEU A 128 -25.04 13.43 2.45
C LEU A 128 -23.66 12.92 2.92
N GLY A 129 -23.46 11.61 2.83
CA GLY A 129 -22.19 10.98 3.20
C GLY A 129 -20.97 11.47 2.40
N ILE A 130 -19.78 11.01 2.82
CA ILE A 130 -18.53 11.39 2.17
C ILE A 130 -18.50 10.90 0.72
N SER A 131 -18.33 11.83 -0.22
CA SER A 131 -18.27 11.52 -1.65
C SER A 131 -17.19 10.49 -1.99
N LYS A 132 -17.50 9.56 -2.91
CA LYS A 132 -16.54 8.58 -3.45
C LYS A 132 -15.77 9.12 -4.67
N ARG A 133 -16.04 10.36 -5.09
CA ARG A 133 -15.48 10.98 -6.31
C ARG A 133 -14.12 11.67 -6.11
N GLY A 134 -13.59 11.71 -4.89
CA GLY A 134 -12.27 12.32 -4.63
C GLY A 134 -11.09 11.41 -4.98
N ASN A 135 -9.87 11.95 -4.86
CA ASN A 135 -8.64 11.23 -5.12
C ASN A 135 -8.51 9.97 -4.23
N LYS A 136 -8.64 8.79 -4.84
CA LYS A 136 -8.64 7.50 -4.13
C LYS A 136 -7.32 7.22 -3.44
N GLU A 137 -6.19 7.61 -4.02
CA GLU A 137 -4.88 7.31 -3.45
C GLU A 137 -4.62 8.09 -2.16
N LEU A 138 -5.02 9.37 -2.12
CA LEU A 138 -4.90 10.19 -0.91
C LEU A 138 -5.95 9.83 0.15
N LYS A 139 -7.12 9.34 -0.26
CA LYS A 139 -8.20 8.94 0.66
C LYS A 139 -8.00 7.55 1.27
N ARG A 140 -7.46 6.59 0.50
CA ARG A 140 -7.31 5.17 0.89
C ARG A 140 -6.21 4.97 1.93
N ARG A 141 -5.17 5.81 1.90
CA ARG A 141 -4.05 5.76 2.83
C ARG A 141 -4.41 6.45 4.15
N LYS A 142 -5.37 5.87 4.89
CA LYS A 142 -5.45 6.13 6.33
C LYS A 142 -4.19 5.55 7.00
N PRO A 143 -3.65 6.21 8.03
CA PRO A 143 -2.59 5.61 8.83
C PRO A 143 -3.09 4.26 9.35
N PHE A 144 -2.32 3.20 9.10
CA PHE A 144 -2.43 2.00 9.92
C PHE A 144 -2.01 2.43 11.32
N ASN A 145 -2.98 2.47 12.25
CA ASN A 145 -2.67 2.17 13.65
C ASN A 145 -2.56 0.65 13.76
#